data_AF-X1BJM0-F1
#
_entry.id   AF-X1BJM0-F1
#
_cell.length_a   1.000
_cell.length_b   1.000
_cell.length_c   1.000
_cell.angle_alpha   90.00
_cell.angle_beta   90.00
_cell.angle_gamma   90.00
#
_symmetry.space_group_name_H-M   'P 1'
#
loop_
_entity.id
_entity.type
_entity.pdbx_description
1 polymer ?
#
loop_
_entity_poly.entity_id
_entity_poly.type
_entity_poly.pdbx_seq_one_letter_code
_entity_poly.pdbx_strand_id
1 'polypeptide(L)'
;DDYYFQDFGDIPEEISVNQLLQQAQVQYRDEHWVFTSLVQGYQSLHPVNRQEVLSPYSRLPMLSLSGSFPDAWKGFDFTWHSEGTYYNRSDILDTSTSDASGDASGIIAGVNGGRFEARPGIGHPFNWIWGFFDPKLQFDVIYYTLQNQMPPQDNHLSRSVPMFDIHSGLFFERNINLLHHSYEQTFEPELYYLYVPFRSQNDLPNFDSGIIPFTYSQMFSNNRFSGLDRIGDSNQLTLALTTRFINNQTGDQKFRLSVGDTFYFQKPQTQLCNTPGC
;
A
#
# COMPACT_ATOMS: atom_id res chain seq x y z
N ASP A 1 24.04 -21.37 -8.69
CA ASP A 1 24.09 -20.59 -9.94
C ASP A 1 22.66 -20.20 -10.30
N ASP A 2 22.47 -19.45 -11.38
CA ASP A 2 21.14 -18.98 -11.81
C ASP A 2 20.26 -20.11 -12.34
N TYR A 3 20.86 -21.26 -12.66
CA TYR A 3 20.24 -22.43 -13.26
C TYR A 3 19.86 -23.51 -12.25
N TYR A 4 20.19 -23.35 -10.97
CA TYR A 4 19.99 -24.38 -9.94
C TYR A 4 18.56 -24.95 -9.92
N PHE A 5 17.54 -24.09 -10.04
CA PHE A 5 16.14 -24.53 -10.06
C PHE A 5 15.69 -25.12 -11.40
N GLN A 6 16.40 -24.85 -12.51
CA GLN A 6 16.16 -25.50 -13.81
C GLN A 6 16.81 -26.89 -13.86
N ASP A 7 17.99 -27.02 -13.26
CA ASP A 7 18.77 -28.26 -13.30
C ASP A 7 18.33 -29.27 -12.23
N PHE A 8 17.90 -28.79 -11.05
CA PHE A 8 17.62 -29.63 -9.87
C PHE A 8 16.27 -29.37 -9.21
N GLY A 9 15.43 -28.49 -9.75
CA GLY A 9 14.13 -28.17 -9.18
C GLY A 9 13.01 -29.10 -9.68
N ASP A 10 12.18 -29.60 -8.77
CA ASP A 10 10.92 -30.31 -9.11
C ASP A 10 9.76 -29.35 -9.45
N ILE A 11 10.06 -28.07 -9.70
CA ILE A 11 9.05 -27.03 -9.91
C ILE A 11 8.78 -26.92 -11.42
N PRO A 12 7.52 -27.06 -11.88
CA PRO A 12 7.19 -26.86 -13.29
C PRO A 12 7.72 -25.53 -13.82
N GLU A 13 8.26 -25.52 -15.05
CA GLU A 13 8.87 -24.33 -15.69
C GLU A 13 7.95 -23.09 -15.68
N GLU A 14 6.62 -23.31 -15.67
CA GLU A 14 5.59 -22.26 -15.59
C GLU A 14 5.57 -21.48 -14.25
N ILE A 15 6.17 -22.01 -13.19
CA ILE A 15 6.21 -21.41 -11.83
C ILE A 15 7.66 -21.11 -11.41
N SER A 16 8.60 -21.00 -12.37
CA SER A 16 10.00 -20.82 -12.01
C SER A 16 10.22 -19.46 -11.31
N VAL A 17 10.60 -19.54 -10.04
CA VAL A 17 10.99 -18.39 -9.21
C VAL A 17 12.21 -17.74 -9.84
N ASN A 18 12.08 -16.53 -10.36
CA ASN A 18 13.20 -15.77 -10.95
C ASN A 18 13.84 -14.79 -9.95
N GLN A 19 13.39 -14.78 -8.69
CA GLN A 19 13.89 -13.91 -7.63
C GLN A 19 13.90 -14.64 -6.29
N LEU A 20 15.07 -14.79 -5.69
CA LEU A 20 15.22 -15.41 -4.37
C LEU A 20 15.31 -14.33 -3.30
N LEU A 21 14.35 -14.36 -2.37
CA LEU A 21 14.27 -13.42 -1.25
C LEU A 21 15.33 -13.75 -0.20
N GLN A 22 16.12 -12.74 0.17
CA GLN A 22 17.08 -12.80 1.26
C GLN A 22 16.72 -11.72 2.27
N GLN A 23 16.26 -12.10 3.46
CA GLN A 23 15.86 -11.11 4.47
C GLN A 23 16.14 -11.54 5.89
N ALA A 24 16.42 -10.54 6.74
CA ALA A 24 16.47 -10.67 8.18
C ALA A 24 15.61 -9.55 8.80
N GLN A 25 14.69 -9.92 9.67
CA GLN A 25 13.78 -8.99 10.33
C GLN A 25 13.86 -9.16 11.85
N VAL A 26 13.96 -8.05 12.55
CA VAL A 26 13.83 -7.97 14.01
C VAL A 26 12.68 -7.03 14.31
N GLN A 27 11.73 -7.48 15.12
CA GLN A 27 10.60 -6.67 15.56
C GLN A 27 10.58 -6.60 17.08
N TYR A 28 10.44 -5.39 17.60
CA TYR A 28 10.13 -5.11 19.00
C TYR A 28 8.71 -4.55 19.08
N ARG A 29 7.92 -5.07 20.02
CA ARG A 29 6.53 -4.66 20.23
C ARG A 29 6.32 -4.38 21.71
N ASP A 30 5.69 -3.25 21.96
CA ASP A 30 5.19 -2.81 23.26
C ASP A 30 3.67 -2.57 23.15
N GLU A 31 3.05 -2.03 24.19
CA GLU A 31 1.62 -1.69 24.23
C GLU A 31 1.22 -0.72 23.12
N HIS A 32 1.98 0.36 22.94
CA HIS A 32 1.66 1.42 21.97
C HIS A 32 2.57 1.42 20.74
N TRP A 33 3.77 0.84 20.84
CA TRP A 33 4.80 0.95 19.80
C TRP A 33 5.14 -0.39 19.16
N VAL A 34 5.35 -0.36 17.85
CA VAL A 34 5.95 -1.44 17.07
C VAL A 34 7.15 -0.87 16.34
N PHE A 35 8.34 -1.33 16.68
CA PHE A 35 9.58 -1.04 15.97
C PHE A 35 9.99 -2.24 15.13
N THR A 36 10.29 -2.03 13.86
CA THR A 36 10.75 -3.09 12.95
C THR A 36 12.05 -2.66 12.27
N SER A 37 13.07 -3.51 12.35
CA SER A 37 14.30 -3.41 11.57
C SER A 37 14.31 -4.54 10.55
N LEU A 38 14.51 -4.20 9.28
CA LEU A 38 14.53 -5.13 8.17
C LEU A 38 15.78 -4.87 7.32
N VAL A 39 16.49 -5.94 6.99
CA VAL A 39 17.49 -5.97 5.92
C VAL A 39 16.97 -6.93 4.89
N GLN A 40 16.77 -6.46 3.65
CA GLN A 40 16.14 -7.23 2.59
C GLN A 40 16.87 -7.03 1.27
N GLY A 41 17.12 -8.12 0.55
CA GLY A 41 17.64 -8.13 -0.80
C GLY A 41 17.01 -9.25 -1.61
N TYR A 42 17.28 -9.21 -2.91
CA TYR A 42 16.80 -10.20 -3.86
C TYR A 42 17.96 -10.66 -4.73
N GLN A 43 18.04 -11.97 -4.96
CA GLN A 43 18.89 -12.52 -6.02
C GLN A 43 18.02 -12.81 -7.22
N SER A 44 18.11 -11.98 -8.25
CA SER A 44 17.46 -12.25 -9.53
C SER A 44 18.22 -13.35 -10.28
N LEU A 45 17.49 -14.31 -10.85
CA LEU A 45 18.06 -15.38 -11.67
C LEU A 45 17.82 -15.03 -13.14
N HIS A 46 18.85 -15.15 -13.99
CA HIS A 46 18.78 -14.79 -15.40
C HIS A 46 18.94 -16.02 -16.30
N PRO A 47 17.89 -16.85 -16.45
CA PRO A 47 17.96 -18.01 -17.32
C PRO A 47 17.99 -17.61 -18.81
N VAL A 48 18.82 -18.28 -19.61
CA VAL A 48 19.10 -17.97 -21.04
C VAL A 48 17.83 -17.91 -21.91
N ASN A 49 16.77 -18.63 -21.54
CA ASN A 49 15.52 -18.70 -22.30
C ASN A 49 14.49 -17.61 -21.93
N ARG A 50 14.85 -16.64 -21.08
CA ARG A 50 13.96 -15.52 -20.68
C ARG A 50 14.62 -14.17 -20.88
N GLN A 51 13.79 -13.14 -21.02
CA GLN A 51 14.26 -11.75 -21.02
C GLN A 51 14.91 -11.41 -19.69
N GLU A 52 16.03 -10.68 -19.73
CA GLU A 52 16.64 -10.11 -18.55
C GLU A 52 15.65 -9.17 -17.86
N VAL A 53 15.54 -9.31 -16.54
CA VAL A 53 14.69 -8.47 -15.70
C VAL A 53 15.57 -7.68 -14.76
N LEU A 54 15.26 -6.39 -14.59
CA LEU A 54 15.90 -5.57 -13.57
C LEU A 54 15.71 -6.19 -12.18
N SER A 55 16.79 -6.26 -11.41
CA SER A 55 16.66 -6.69 -10.02
C SER A 55 15.81 -5.72 -9.20
N PRO A 56 14.98 -6.23 -8.27
CA PRO A 56 14.31 -5.40 -7.29
C PRO A 56 15.32 -4.61 -6.45
N TYR A 57 14.88 -3.47 -5.92
CA TYR A 57 15.69 -2.73 -4.95
C TYR A 57 15.87 -3.53 -3.66
N SER A 58 17.09 -3.54 -3.14
CA SER A 58 17.39 -3.99 -1.78
C SER A 58 17.13 -2.86 -0.78
N ARG A 59 16.69 -3.20 0.44
CA ARG A 59 16.41 -2.29 1.55
C ARG A 59 17.45 -2.49 2.65
N LEU A 60 18.39 -1.56 2.79
CA LEU A 60 19.64 -1.75 3.53
C LEU A 60 20.04 -0.55 4.42
N PRO A 61 19.56 -0.43 5.66
CA PRO A 61 18.42 -1.13 6.25
C PRO A 61 17.11 -0.37 5.99
N MET A 62 16.00 -1.01 6.35
CA MET A 62 14.70 -0.38 6.59
C MET A 62 14.44 -0.38 8.11
N LEU A 63 14.17 0.79 8.67
CA LEU A 63 13.78 0.98 10.06
C LEU A 63 12.40 1.63 10.09
N SER A 64 11.41 0.98 10.69
CA SER A 64 10.07 1.53 10.85
C SER A 64 9.63 1.58 12.30
N LEU A 65 8.91 2.63 12.64
CA LEU A 65 8.32 2.85 13.96
C LEU A 65 6.85 3.23 13.77
N SER A 66 5.96 2.42 14.33
CA SER A 66 4.51 2.66 14.31
C SER A 66 4.00 2.76 15.75
N GLY A 67 3.25 3.82 16.03
CA GLY A 67 2.65 4.13 17.32
C GLY A 67 1.14 4.27 17.22
N SER A 68 0.42 3.69 18.17
CA SER A 68 -1.04 3.86 18.31
C SER A 68 -1.42 4.13 19.75
N PHE A 69 -2.04 5.28 19.98
CA PHE A 69 -2.49 5.75 21.28
C PHE A 69 -4.00 5.98 21.23
N PRO A 70 -4.82 4.93 21.45
CA PRO A 70 -6.26 5.07 21.52
C PRO A 70 -6.65 5.86 22.78
N ASP A 71 -7.64 6.74 22.67
CA ASP A 71 -8.13 7.60 23.76
C ASP A 71 -7.00 8.32 24.53
N ALA A 72 -5.97 8.79 23.80
CA ALA A 72 -4.84 9.46 24.45
C ALA A 72 -5.25 10.80 25.08
N TRP A 73 -6.31 11.44 24.53
CA TRP A 73 -6.85 12.67 25.09
C TRP A 73 -8.34 12.83 24.81
N LYS A 74 -9.20 12.62 25.82
CA LYS A 74 -10.65 12.93 25.76
C LYS A 74 -11.37 12.32 24.54
N GLY A 75 -11.07 11.07 24.20
CA GLY A 75 -11.63 10.35 23.05
C GLY A 75 -10.84 10.51 21.74
N PHE A 76 -9.76 11.31 21.73
CA PHE A 76 -8.88 11.43 20.56
C PHE A 76 -7.85 10.31 20.52
N ASP A 77 -7.78 9.67 19.36
CA ASP A 77 -6.77 8.69 19.02
C ASP A 77 -5.60 9.41 18.32
N PHE A 78 -4.37 9.07 18.71
CA PHE A 78 -3.18 9.54 18.02
C PHE A 78 -2.44 8.38 17.38
N THR A 79 -2.05 8.56 16.12
CA THR A 79 -1.27 7.60 15.37
C THR A 79 0.03 8.23 14.91
N TRP A 80 1.08 7.41 14.87
CA TRP A 80 2.37 7.80 14.33
C TRP A 80 2.88 6.67 13.46
N HIS A 81 3.35 7.00 12.28
CA HIS A 81 4.18 6.11 11.49
C HIS A 81 5.42 6.88 11.05
N SER A 82 6.56 6.21 11.01
CA SER A 82 7.75 6.73 10.37
C SER A 82 8.62 5.59 9.87
N GLU A 83 9.22 5.78 8.70
CA GLU A 83 10.10 4.79 8.08
C GLU A 83 11.34 5.46 7.50
N GLY A 84 12.52 4.96 7.85
CA GLY A 84 13.78 5.29 7.21
C GLY A 84 14.34 4.08 6.45
N THR A 85 14.50 4.21 5.14
CA THR A 85 14.99 3.11 4.29
C THR A 85 16.06 3.61 3.32
N TYR A 86 17.15 2.87 3.18
CA TYR A 86 18.11 3.09 2.09
C TYR A 86 17.90 2.03 1.00
N TYR A 87 17.64 2.50 -0.22
CA TYR A 87 17.41 1.68 -1.40
C TYR A 87 18.70 1.58 -2.21
N ASN A 88 19.06 0.35 -2.54
CA ASN A 88 20.20 0.05 -3.37
C ASN A 88 19.83 -0.94 -4.46
N ARG A 89 20.23 -0.62 -5.69
CA ARG A 89 20.25 -1.51 -6.84
C ARG A 89 21.60 -1.38 -7.52
N SER A 90 22.31 -2.49 -7.62
CA SER A 90 23.62 -2.61 -8.28
C SER A 90 23.51 -2.72 -9.81
N ASP A 91 22.35 -3.16 -10.29
CA ASP A 91 22.22 -3.64 -11.65
C ASP A 91 21.95 -2.48 -12.61
N ILE A 92 22.68 -2.53 -13.71
CA ILE A 92 22.58 -1.61 -14.83
C ILE A 92 22.00 -2.42 -15.98
N LEU A 93 20.76 -2.13 -16.37
CA LEU A 93 20.21 -2.71 -17.60
C LEU A 93 20.67 -1.83 -18.77
N ASP A 94 21.58 -2.36 -19.56
CA ASP A 94 21.96 -1.77 -20.83
C ASP A 94 20.92 -2.16 -21.88
N THR A 95 19.98 -1.27 -22.17
CA THR A 95 18.99 -1.49 -23.24
C THR A 95 19.54 -1.16 -24.62
N SER A 96 20.85 -0.92 -24.78
CA SER A 96 21.49 -0.68 -26.08
C SER A 96 21.62 -1.96 -26.93
N THR A 97 20.54 -2.73 -27.04
CA THR A 97 20.36 -3.61 -28.19
C THR A 97 20.01 -2.75 -29.39
N SER A 98 20.86 -2.84 -30.41
CA SER A 98 20.74 -2.14 -31.69
C SER A 98 19.50 -2.58 -32.47
N ASP A 99 18.32 -2.10 -32.09
CA ASP A 99 17.16 -2.18 -32.95
C ASP A 99 17.26 -1.09 -34.01
N ALA A 100 17.09 -1.49 -35.28
CA ALA A 100 17.16 -0.63 -36.46
C ALA A 100 16.04 0.45 -36.53
N SER A 101 15.28 0.64 -35.45
CA SER A 101 14.16 1.59 -35.31
C SER A 101 14.58 2.99 -34.86
N GLY A 102 15.82 3.19 -34.40
CA GLY A 102 16.34 4.53 -34.07
C GLY A 102 15.71 5.21 -32.86
N ASP A 103 14.91 4.49 -32.06
CA ASP A 103 14.45 4.98 -30.76
C ASP A 103 15.56 4.81 -29.72
N ALA A 104 15.93 5.90 -29.06
CA ALA A 104 17.03 5.97 -28.11
C ALA A 104 16.78 5.03 -26.91
N SER A 105 17.41 3.86 -26.95
CA SER A 105 17.42 2.91 -25.84
C SER A 105 18.57 3.26 -24.90
N GLY A 106 18.24 3.77 -23.72
CA GLY A 106 19.17 4.29 -22.72
C GLY A 106 19.56 3.26 -21.66
N ILE A 107 20.72 3.45 -21.06
CA ILE A 107 21.13 2.72 -19.84
C ILE A 107 20.14 3.07 -18.72
N ILE A 108 19.37 2.09 -18.23
CA ILE A 108 18.51 2.27 -17.06
C ILE A 108 19.33 1.93 -15.82
N ALA A 109 20.12 2.90 -15.33
CA ALA A 109 20.70 2.82 -14.01
C ALA A 109 19.62 3.11 -12.96
N GLY A 110 19.50 2.27 -11.93
CA GLY A 110 18.63 2.58 -10.79
C GLY A 110 19.13 3.78 -10.01
N VAL A 111 18.23 4.71 -9.72
CA VAL A 111 18.47 5.76 -8.73
C VAL A 111 18.59 5.08 -7.38
N ASN A 112 19.68 5.29 -6.66
CA ASN A 112 19.86 4.76 -5.31
C ASN A 112 19.65 5.89 -4.30
N GLY A 113 19.34 5.59 -3.04
CA GLY A 113 19.22 6.65 -2.06
C GLY A 113 18.45 6.32 -0.79
N GLY A 114 18.51 7.25 0.15
CA GLY A 114 17.75 7.22 1.38
C GLY A 114 16.37 7.84 1.21
N ARG A 115 15.38 7.28 1.90
CA ARG A 115 14.03 7.79 2.06
C ARG A 115 13.71 7.84 3.55
N PHE A 116 13.18 8.96 4.01
CA PHE A 116 12.57 9.10 5.32
C PHE A 116 11.12 9.55 5.15
N GLU A 117 10.19 8.81 5.75
CA GLU A 117 8.77 9.13 5.79
C GLU A 117 8.33 9.30 7.25
N ALA A 118 7.40 10.23 7.48
CA ALA A 118 6.65 10.33 8.72
C ALA A 118 5.20 10.69 8.44
N ARG A 119 4.29 10.02 9.12
CA ARG A 119 2.84 10.21 9.05
C ARG A 119 2.22 10.26 10.43
N PRO A 120 2.23 11.42 11.10
CA PRO A 120 1.36 11.66 12.23
C PRO A 120 -0.12 11.66 11.81
N GLY A 121 -0.98 11.18 12.70
CA GLY A 121 -2.41 11.20 12.53
C GLY A 121 -3.15 11.43 13.85
N ILE A 122 -4.35 12.00 13.72
CA ILE A 122 -5.30 12.18 14.81
C ILE A 122 -6.69 11.76 14.34
N GLY A 123 -7.41 11.01 15.18
CA GLY A 123 -8.76 10.55 14.93
C GLY A 123 -9.65 10.78 16.15
N HIS A 124 -10.97 10.71 15.97
CA HIS A 124 -11.91 10.81 17.08
C HIS A 124 -13.12 9.90 16.88
N PRO A 125 -13.02 8.61 17.22
CA PRO A 125 -14.06 7.64 16.94
C PRO A 125 -15.27 7.82 17.87
N PHE A 126 -16.39 8.27 17.32
CA PHE A 126 -17.68 8.29 18.01
C PHE A 126 -18.39 6.96 17.78
N ASN A 127 -18.53 6.16 18.84
CA ASN A 127 -19.16 4.85 18.79
C ASN A 127 -20.47 4.83 19.57
N TRP A 128 -21.53 4.35 18.92
CA TRP A 128 -22.83 4.06 19.52
C TRP A 128 -23.19 2.59 19.27
N ILE A 129 -24.18 2.07 20.00
CA ILE A 129 -24.66 0.70 19.82
C ILE A 129 -25.24 0.48 18.40
N TRP A 130 -25.78 1.54 17.79
CA TRP A 130 -26.45 1.51 16.48
C TRP A 130 -25.61 2.07 15.34
N GLY A 131 -24.36 2.48 15.57
CA GLY A 131 -23.53 3.04 14.50
C GLY A 131 -22.24 3.70 14.99
N PHE A 132 -21.48 4.24 14.04
CA PHE A 132 -20.22 4.92 14.32
C PHE A 132 -19.99 6.09 13.37
N PHE A 133 -19.16 7.04 13.81
CA PHE A 133 -18.65 8.15 13.02
C PHE A 133 -17.20 8.42 13.43
N ASP A 134 -16.26 8.28 12.50
CA ASP A 134 -14.83 8.28 12.75
C ASP A 134 -14.12 9.21 11.75
N PRO A 135 -14.02 10.51 12.08
CA PRO A 135 -13.21 11.46 11.33
C PRO A 135 -11.73 11.31 11.68
N LYS A 136 -10.87 11.28 10.66
CA LYS A 136 -9.40 11.25 10.83
C LYS A 136 -8.71 12.28 9.94
N LEU A 137 -7.63 12.81 10.49
CA LEU A 137 -6.70 13.70 9.79
C LEU A 137 -5.30 13.13 9.93
N GLN A 138 -4.61 12.98 8.80
CA GLN A 138 -3.23 12.52 8.72
C GLN A 138 -2.40 13.49 7.89
N PHE A 139 -1.10 13.52 8.13
CA PHE A 139 -0.19 14.35 7.36
C PHE A 139 1.02 13.52 6.93
N ASP A 140 1.08 13.17 5.66
CA ASP A 140 2.18 12.40 5.09
C ASP A 140 3.31 13.34 4.68
N VAL A 141 4.50 13.13 5.24
CA VAL A 141 5.72 13.88 4.89
C VAL A 141 6.80 12.89 4.51
N ILE A 142 7.43 13.11 3.36
CA ILE A 142 8.49 12.25 2.86
C ILE A 142 9.65 13.10 2.34
N TYR A 143 10.86 12.61 2.57
CA TYR A 143 12.10 13.24 2.15
C TYR A 143 13.04 12.20 1.54
N TYR A 144 13.62 12.51 0.39
CA TYR A 144 14.54 11.67 -0.34
C TYR A 144 15.92 12.31 -0.40
N THR A 145 16.96 11.49 -0.28
CA THR A 145 18.34 11.84 -0.60
C THR A 145 18.87 10.81 -1.59
N LEU A 146 18.93 11.22 -2.85
CA LEU A 146 19.13 10.36 -4.00
C LEU A 146 20.55 10.50 -4.55
N GLN A 147 20.98 9.44 -5.23
CA GLN A 147 22.27 9.29 -5.88
C GLN A 147 22.03 8.77 -7.29
N ASN A 148 22.87 9.17 -8.23
CA ASN A 148 22.79 8.78 -9.64
C ASN A 148 21.49 9.22 -10.35
N GLN A 149 20.90 10.34 -9.93
CA GLN A 149 19.86 11.01 -10.72
C GLN A 149 20.45 11.58 -12.01
N MET A 150 19.72 11.48 -13.11
CA MET A 150 20.14 12.09 -14.38
C MET A 150 19.95 13.62 -14.32
N PRO A 151 21.00 14.42 -14.59
CA PRO A 151 20.85 15.88 -14.66
C PRO A 151 19.75 16.27 -15.68
N PRO A 152 18.88 17.25 -15.38
CA PRO A 152 18.99 18.24 -14.32
C PRO A 152 18.23 17.93 -13.01
N GLN A 153 17.88 16.66 -12.74
CA GLN A 153 17.06 16.31 -11.57
C GLN A 153 17.79 16.57 -10.23
N ASP A 154 17.03 17.04 -9.23
CA ASP A 154 17.54 17.27 -7.87
C ASP A 154 17.75 15.94 -7.14
N ASN A 155 18.80 15.88 -6.33
CA ASN A 155 19.08 14.75 -5.45
C ASN A 155 18.28 14.83 -4.14
N HIS A 156 17.71 15.99 -3.82
CA HIS A 156 16.90 16.20 -2.62
C HIS A 156 15.46 16.51 -3.01
N LEU A 157 14.55 15.58 -2.70
CA LEU A 157 13.14 15.72 -3.04
C LEU A 157 12.29 15.57 -1.78
N SER A 158 11.15 16.24 -1.76
CA SER A 158 10.21 16.13 -0.64
C SER A 158 8.76 16.22 -1.11
N ARG A 159 7.87 15.58 -0.35
CA ARG A 159 6.43 15.71 -0.53
C ARG A 159 5.79 15.87 0.85
N SER A 160 4.76 16.72 0.90
CA SER A 160 3.85 16.82 2.04
C SER A 160 2.40 16.83 1.56
N VAL A 161 1.59 15.92 2.11
CA VAL A 161 0.20 15.74 1.71
C VAL A 161 -0.68 15.58 2.95
N PRO A 162 -1.61 16.52 3.22
CA PRO A 162 -2.65 16.28 4.21
C PRO A 162 -3.67 15.27 3.67
N MET A 163 -4.14 14.38 4.51
CA MET A 163 -5.15 13.39 4.17
C MET A 163 -6.27 13.47 5.20
N PHE A 164 -7.50 13.68 4.72
CA PHE A 164 -8.68 13.74 5.57
C PHE A 164 -9.65 12.65 5.14
N ASP A 165 -10.10 11.85 6.11
CA ASP A 165 -11.13 10.86 5.87
C ASP A 165 -12.22 10.91 6.95
N ILE A 166 -13.40 10.43 6.57
CA ILE A 166 -14.51 10.20 7.49
C ILE A 166 -15.06 8.83 7.16
N HIS A 167 -15.05 7.92 8.14
CA HIS A 167 -15.72 6.63 8.05
C HIS A 167 -16.94 6.63 8.97
N SER A 168 -18.09 6.24 8.44
CA SER A 168 -19.32 6.16 9.22
C SER A 168 -20.14 4.97 8.80
N GLY A 169 -20.95 4.46 9.73
CA GLY A 169 -21.83 3.34 9.46
C GLY A 169 -22.94 3.21 10.48
N LEU A 170 -23.96 2.44 10.12
CA LEU A 170 -25.10 2.13 10.99
C LEU A 170 -25.24 0.62 11.13
N PHE A 171 -25.82 0.19 12.23
CA PHE A 171 -26.13 -1.21 12.53
C PHE A 171 -27.64 -1.35 12.71
N PHE A 172 -28.26 -2.14 11.83
CA PHE A 172 -29.65 -2.53 11.94
C PHE A 172 -29.75 -4.04 12.06
N GLU A 173 -30.59 -4.51 12.97
CA GLU A 173 -30.78 -5.92 13.25
C GLU A 173 -32.26 -6.26 13.23
N ARG A 174 -32.58 -7.45 12.70
CA ARG A 174 -33.93 -8.02 12.82
C ARG A 174 -33.88 -9.53 12.89
N ASN A 175 -34.81 -10.11 13.64
CA ASN A 175 -35.01 -11.55 13.68
C ASN A 175 -35.87 -12.02 12.49
N ILE A 176 -35.44 -13.09 11.84
CA ILE A 176 -36.17 -13.75 10.75
C ILE A 176 -36.17 -15.26 10.96
N ASN A 177 -37.21 -15.94 10.47
CA ASN A 177 -37.27 -17.39 10.46
C ASN A 177 -37.23 -17.89 9.02
N LEU A 178 -36.25 -18.71 8.68
CA LEU A 178 -36.04 -19.24 7.33
C LEU A 178 -35.74 -20.73 7.43
N LEU A 179 -36.45 -21.56 6.66
CA LEU A 179 -36.24 -23.02 6.62
C LEU A 179 -36.25 -23.70 8.00
N HIS A 180 -37.15 -23.28 8.90
CA HIS A 180 -37.26 -23.76 10.30
C HIS A 180 -36.08 -23.41 11.22
N HIS A 181 -35.19 -22.53 10.79
CA HIS A 181 -34.13 -21.97 11.63
C HIS A 181 -34.38 -20.47 11.89
N SER A 182 -34.01 -20.03 13.09
CA SER A 182 -34.07 -18.62 13.48
C SER A 182 -32.72 -17.97 13.20
N TYR A 183 -32.75 -16.86 12.47
CA TYR A 183 -31.58 -16.07 12.13
C TYR A 183 -31.77 -14.62 12.55
N GLU A 184 -30.67 -14.00 12.94
CA GLU A 184 -30.53 -12.57 13.03
C GLU A 184 -29.94 -12.06 11.72
N GLN A 185 -30.70 -11.18 11.05
CA GLN A 185 -30.25 -10.51 9.86
C GLN A 185 -29.72 -9.13 10.25
N THR A 186 -28.47 -8.85 9.90
CA THR A 186 -27.88 -7.52 10.01
C THR A 186 -27.99 -6.78 8.67
N PHE A 187 -28.15 -5.47 8.73
CA PHE A 187 -28.07 -4.55 7.61
C PHE A 187 -27.15 -3.39 8.01
N GLU A 188 -25.99 -3.33 7.37
CA GLU A 188 -24.83 -2.52 7.77
C GLU A 188 -24.47 -1.56 6.62
N PRO A 189 -25.17 -0.42 6.46
CA PRO A 189 -24.78 0.59 5.50
C PRO A 189 -23.57 1.37 6.01
N GLU A 190 -22.62 1.63 5.13
CA GLU A 190 -21.38 2.35 5.41
C GLU A 190 -21.17 3.47 4.39
N LEU A 191 -20.63 4.58 4.86
CA LEU A 191 -20.25 5.75 4.08
C LEU A 191 -18.82 6.13 4.44
N TYR A 192 -17.98 6.27 3.42
CA TYR A 192 -16.58 6.69 3.57
C TYR A 192 -16.24 7.82 2.62
N TYR A 193 -15.81 8.95 3.17
CA TYR A 193 -15.33 10.09 2.41
C TYR A 193 -13.82 10.23 2.55
N LEU A 194 -13.12 10.45 1.44
CA LEU A 194 -11.67 10.65 1.42
C LEU A 194 -11.32 11.89 0.59
N TYR A 195 -10.56 12.79 1.21
CA TYR A 195 -9.98 13.96 0.59
C TYR A 195 -8.46 14.00 0.76
N VAL A 196 -7.76 14.01 -0.38
CA VAL A 196 -6.31 14.10 -0.50
C VAL A 196 -6.01 15.05 -1.65
N PRO A 197 -5.42 16.23 -1.41
CA PRO A 197 -5.18 17.20 -2.46
C PRO A 197 -4.08 16.70 -3.41
N PHE A 198 -4.19 17.09 -4.67
CA PHE A 198 -3.18 16.77 -5.67
C PHE A 198 -1.84 17.45 -5.36
N ARG A 199 -0.78 16.64 -5.40
CA ARG A 199 0.62 17.07 -5.44
C ARG A 199 1.31 16.32 -6.57
N SER A 200 2.07 17.03 -7.40
CA SER A 200 2.91 16.41 -8.42
C SER A 200 3.94 15.51 -7.73
N GLN A 201 4.05 14.28 -8.21
CA GLN A 201 4.96 13.23 -7.69
C GLN A 201 5.77 12.59 -8.83
N ASN A 202 5.78 13.22 -10.01
CA ASN A 202 6.44 12.70 -11.21
C ASN A 202 7.95 12.65 -11.05
N ASP A 203 8.51 13.65 -10.36
CA ASP A 203 9.95 13.73 -10.08
C ASP A 203 10.40 12.77 -8.98
N LEU A 204 9.47 12.22 -8.18
CA LEU A 204 9.80 11.28 -7.11
C LEU A 204 10.10 9.90 -7.72
N PRO A 205 11.18 9.21 -7.29
CA PRO A 205 11.42 7.84 -7.71
C PRO A 205 10.30 6.91 -7.21
N ASN A 206 10.18 5.73 -7.82
CA ASN A 206 9.32 4.66 -7.33
C ASN A 206 10.20 3.46 -6.95
N PHE A 207 10.35 3.22 -5.65
CA PHE A 207 11.08 2.10 -5.07
C PHE A 207 10.17 0.94 -4.69
N ASP A 208 9.02 1.24 -4.06
CA ASP A 208 8.14 0.22 -3.49
C ASP A 208 6.62 0.46 -3.66
N SER A 209 6.22 1.46 -4.44
CA SER A 209 4.81 1.67 -4.75
C SER A 209 4.34 0.87 -5.96
N GLY A 210 3.18 0.24 -5.79
CA GLY A 210 2.50 -0.58 -6.80
C GLY A 210 0.98 -0.38 -6.73
N ILE A 211 0.27 -0.81 -7.77
CA ILE A 211 -1.20 -0.78 -7.78
C ILE A 211 -1.71 -1.93 -6.93
N ILE A 212 -2.57 -1.63 -5.97
CA ILE A 212 -3.24 -2.67 -5.18
C ILE A 212 -4.43 -3.19 -6.00
N PRO A 213 -4.60 -4.52 -6.17
CA PRO A 213 -5.79 -5.08 -6.78
C PRO A 213 -7.06 -4.63 -6.06
N PHE A 214 -8.07 -4.24 -6.83
CA PHE A 214 -9.30 -3.71 -6.26
C PHE A 214 -10.09 -4.80 -5.51
N THR A 215 -10.49 -4.48 -4.27
CA THR A 215 -11.34 -5.34 -3.42
C THR A 215 -12.37 -4.46 -2.70
N TYR A 216 -13.40 -5.08 -2.11
CA TYR A 216 -14.39 -4.36 -1.30
C TYR A 216 -13.73 -3.53 -0.18
N SER A 217 -12.75 -4.10 0.54
CA SER A 217 -12.03 -3.38 1.59
C SER A 217 -11.20 -2.21 1.05
N GLN A 218 -10.71 -2.30 -0.18
CA GLN A 218 -9.91 -1.24 -0.80
C GLN A 218 -10.73 0.05 -1.03
N MET A 219 -12.06 -0.04 -1.11
CA MET A 219 -12.95 1.14 -1.22
C MET A 219 -12.90 2.05 0.01
N PHE A 220 -12.41 1.54 1.14
CA PHE A 220 -12.25 2.23 2.42
C PHE A 220 -10.79 2.56 2.76
N SER A 221 -9.87 2.33 1.82
CA SER A 221 -8.47 2.70 2.00
C SER A 221 -8.27 4.20 1.81
N ASN A 222 -7.33 4.77 2.55
CA ASN A 222 -6.90 6.16 2.38
C ASN A 222 -5.86 6.35 1.27
N ASN A 223 -5.34 5.25 0.71
CA ASN A 223 -4.45 5.26 -0.46
C ASN A 223 -4.73 4.07 -1.39
N ARG A 224 -4.63 4.29 -2.70
CA ARG A 224 -4.82 3.25 -3.73
C ARG A 224 -3.54 2.52 -4.14
N PHE A 225 -2.39 3.03 -3.69
CA PHE A 225 -1.08 2.47 -3.96
C PHE A 225 -0.55 1.74 -2.73
N SER A 226 0.26 0.71 -2.95
CA SER A 226 1.12 0.15 -1.92
C SER A 226 2.34 1.05 -1.69
N GLY A 227 3.13 0.72 -0.67
CA GLY A 227 4.36 1.45 -0.37
C GLY A 227 4.13 2.90 0.04
N LEU A 228 5.19 3.70 0.01
CA LEU A 228 5.15 5.09 0.47
C LEU A 228 5.48 6.11 -0.64
N ASP A 229 5.97 5.66 -1.80
CA ASP A 229 6.43 6.56 -2.87
C ASP A 229 5.30 7.25 -3.63
N ARG A 230 4.08 6.72 -3.58
CA ARG A 230 2.90 7.32 -4.23
C ARG A 230 1.73 7.41 -3.26
N ILE A 231 1.21 8.63 -3.11
CA ILE A 231 -0.07 8.92 -2.46
C ILE A 231 -1.06 9.37 -3.54
N GLY A 232 -2.17 8.66 -3.70
CA GLY A 232 -3.20 8.99 -4.68
C GLY A 232 -4.04 10.18 -4.25
N ASP A 233 -4.06 11.23 -5.07
CA ASP A 233 -5.02 12.32 -4.92
C ASP A 233 -6.45 11.80 -5.01
N SER A 234 -7.31 12.27 -4.10
CA SER A 234 -8.63 11.70 -3.88
C SER A 234 -9.61 12.79 -3.49
N ASN A 235 -10.78 12.78 -4.10
CA ASN A 235 -11.96 13.48 -3.61
C ASN A 235 -13.14 12.59 -3.96
N GLN A 236 -13.46 11.67 -3.05
CA GLN A 236 -14.35 10.56 -3.35
C GLN A 236 -15.27 10.23 -2.18
N LEU A 237 -16.43 9.68 -2.51
CA LEU A 237 -17.42 9.16 -1.58
C LEU A 237 -17.72 7.70 -1.91
N THR A 238 -17.39 6.80 -1.00
CA THR A 238 -17.76 5.39 -1.05
C THR A 238 -19.08 5.19 -0.32
N LEU A 239 -20.02 4.53 -0.99
CA LEU A 239 -21.26 4.02 -0.39
C LEU A 239 -21.23 2.50 -0.45
N ALA A 240 -21.48 1.86 0.68
CA ALA A 240 -21.39 0.43 0.79
C ALA A 240 -22.47 -0.12 1.69
N LEU A 241 -22.81 -1.38 1.47
CA LEU A 241 -23.81 -2.09 2.23
C LEU A 241 -23.36 -3.52 2.44
N THR A 242 -23.41 -3.97 3.68
CA THR A 242 -23.24 -5.38 4.05
C THR A 242 -24.54 -5.90 4.69
N THR A 243 -24.91 -7.14 4.37
CA THR A 243 -25.94 -7.89 5.10
C THR A 243 -25.42 -9.26 5.48
N ARG A 244 -25.71 -9.68 6.71
CA ARG A 244 -25.29 -10.96 7.26
C ARG A 244 -26.49 -11.71 7.81
N PHE A 245 -26.40 -13.03 7.82
CA PHE A 245 -27.38 -13.91 8.45
C PHE A 245 -26.63 -14.75 9.47
N ILE A 246 -26.94 -14.53 10.73
CA ILE A 246 -26.27 -15.13 11.88
C ILE A 246 -27.28 -16.08 12.53
N ASN A 247 -26.88 -17.33 12.79
CA ASN A 247 -27.76 -18.29 13.43
C ASN A 247 -27.93 -17.93 14.92
N ASN A 248 -29.17 -17.74 15.37
CA ASN A 248 -29.47 -17.29 16.74
C ASN A 248 -29.08 -18.29 17.84
N GLN A 249 -28.94 -19.58 17.51
CA GLN A 249 -28.58 -20.62 18.47
C GLN A 249 -27.08 -20.84 18.55
N THR A 250 -26.37 -20.80 17.42
CA THR A 250 -24.93 -21.10 17.36
C THR A 250 -24.04 -19.86 17.30
N GLY A 251 -24.58 -18.71 16.88
CA GLY A 251 -23.80 -17.51 16.60
C GLY A 251 -23.03 -17.55 15.27
N ASP A 252 -23.16 -18.62 14.48
CA ASP A 252 -22.45 -18.75 13.22
C ASP A 252 -23.04 -17.86 12.13
N GLN A 253 -22.19 -17.11 11.43
CA GLN A 253 -22.55 -16.44 10.18
C GLN A 253 -22.70 -17.48 9.05
N LYS A 254 -23.92 -17.69 8.55
CA LYS A 254 -24.19 -18.62 7.45
C LYS A 254 -24.18 -17.96 6.06
N PHE A 255 -24.37 -16.65 6.01
CA PHE A 255 -24.34 -15.88 4.77
C PHE A 255 -23.83 -14.47 5.02
N ARG A 256 -23.08 -13.93 4.05
CA ARG A 256 -22.68 -12.53 3.97
C ARG A 256 -22.70 -12.10 2.51
N LEU A 257 -23.32 -10.95 2.26
CA LEU A 257 -23.24 -10.25 0.99
C LEU A 257 -22.81 -8.82 1.27
N SER A 258 -21.88 -8.31 0.47
CA SER A 258 -21.36 -6.96 0.56
C SER A 258 -21.29 -6.37 -0.84
N VAL A 259 -21.87 -5.19 -1.03
CA VAL A 259 -21.91 -4.44 -2.29
C VAL A 259 -21.57 -2.99 -1.99
N GLY A 260 -20.78 -2.36 -2.85
CA GLY A 260 -20.45 -0.95 -2.69
C GLY A 260 -19.98 -0.34 -3.99
N ASP A 261 -19.93 0.98 -4.02
CA ASP A 261 -19.42 1.76 -5.14
C ASP A 261 -18.77 3.05 -4.64
N THR A 262 -17.82 3.57 -5.41
CA THR A 262 -17.06 4.78 -5.08
C THR A 262 -17.31 5.86 -6.13
N PHE A 263 -17.90 6.96 -5.71
CA PHE A 263 -18.17 8.13 -6.53
C PHE A 263 -17.00 9.11 -6.46
N TYR A 264 -16.40 9.42 -7.60
CA TYR A 264 -15.27 10.35 -7.70
C TYR A 264 -15.77 11.74 -8.08
N PHE A 265 -15.58 12.72 -7.19
CA PHE A 265 -15.88 14.13 -7.49
C PHE A 265 -14.80 14.75 -8.38
N GLN A 266 -13.59 14.21 -8.33
CA GLN A 266 -12.47 14.60 -9.18
C GLN A 266 -11.77 13.34 -9.69
N LYS A 267 -11.35 13.37 -10.96
CA LYS A 267 -10.57 12.27 -11.53
C LYS A 267 -9.17 12.28 -10.91
N PRO A 268 -8.72 11.18 -10.30
CA PRO A 268 -7.38 11.11 -9.73
C PRO A 268 -6.30 11.30 -10.80
N GLN A 269 -5.26 12.07 -10.48
CA GLN A 269 -4.21 12.49 -11.40
C GLN A 269 -2.87 11.77 -11.16
N THR A 270 -2.52 11.42 -9.93
CA THR A 270 -1.27 10.74 -9.60
C THR A 270 -1.27 9.33 -10.17
N GLN A 271 -0.38 9.03 -11.11
CA GLN A 271 -0.27 7.69 -11.70
C GLN A 271 1.01 6.98 -11.23
N LEU A 272 1.01 5.65 -11.33
CA LEU A 272 2.23 4.86 -11.22
C LEU A 272 2.91 4.87 -12.58
N CYS A 273 4.08 5.48 -12.64
CA CYS A 273 4.94 5.43 -13.81
C CYS A 273 5.87 4.23 -13.65
N ASN A 274 5.65 3.20 -14.48
CA ASN A 274 6.51 2.03 -14.54
C ASN A 274 7.77 2.27 -15.41
N THR A 275 7.96 3.48 -15.93
CA THR A 275 9.09 3.91 -16.76
C THR A 275 9.54 5.32 -16.37
N PRO A 276 10.85 5.65 -16.48
CA PRO A 276 11.31 7.04 -16.37
C PRO A 276 10.66 7.89 -17.48
N GLY A 277 10.11 9.07 -17.15
CA GLY A 277 9.62 10.03 -18.16
C GLY A 277 8.11 10.32 -18.20
N CYS A 278 7.41 10.19 -17.06
CA CYS A 278 6.23 11.02 -16.80
C CYS A 278 6.67 12.33 -16.11
#